data_AF-A0A931LIG1-F1
#
_entry.id   AF-A0A931LIG1-F1
#
_cell.length_a   1.000
_cell.length_b   1.000
_cell.length_c   1.000
_cell.angle_alpha   90.00
_cell.angle_beta   90.00
_cell.angle_gamma   90.00
#
_symmetry.space_group_name_H-M   'P 1'
#
loop_
_entity.id
_entity.type
_entity.pdbx_description
1 polymer ?
#
loop_
_entity_poly.entity_id
_entity_poly.type
_entity_poly.pdbx_seq_one_letter_code
_entity_poly.pdbx_strand_id
1 'polypeptide(L)' 'MPHQVTRDQLIRWLQRNDFDELPGGKTSHRQFAHRRTGVKIMVPGHGPVDLTKKHFGMILRALAAAGFDRSTIRQEILES' A
#
# COMPACT_ATOMS: atom_id res chain seq x y z
N MET A 1 10.02 1.47 -18.68
CA MET A 1 8.58 1.09 -18.64
C MET A 1 8.00 1.57 -17.32
N PRO A 2 6.77 2.11 -17.23
CA PRO A 2 6.20 2.43 -15.92
C PRO A 2 5.92 1.09 -15.24
N HIS A 3 6.83 0.64 -14.37
CA HIS A 3 6.65 -0.58 -13.59
C HIS A 3 5.29 -0.47 -12.86
N GLN A 4 4.33 -1.29 -13.29
CA GLN A 4 3.02 -1.39 -12.66
C GLN A 4 3.22 -2.14 -11.35
N VAL A 5 2.90 -1.47 -10.25
CA VAL A 5 2.89 -2.09 -8.92
C VAL A 5 1.63 -2.92 -8.82
N THR A 6 1.79 -4.20 -8.52
CA THR A 6 0.63 -5.07 -8.28
C THR A 6 0.11 -4.89 -6.85
N ARG A 7 -1.14 -5.29 -6.64
CA ARG A 7 -1.76 -5.30 -5.32
C ARG A 7 -0.99 -6.18 -4.34
N ASP A 8 -0.53 -7.34 -4.80
CA ASP A 8 0.17 -8.30 -3.95
C ASP A 8 1.54 -7.78 -3.53
N GLN A 9 2.27 -7.11 -4.43
CA GLN A 9 3.53 -6.43 -4.09
C GLN A 9 3.34 -5.39 -2.99
N LEU A 10 2.29 -4.57 -3.10
CA LEU A 10 1.97 -3.60 -2.06
C LEU A 10 1.62 -4.28 -0.72
N ILE A 11 0.78 -5.32 -0.75
CA ILE A 11 0.39 -6.03 0.48
C ILE A 11 1.62 -6.66 1.15
N ARG A 12 2.50 -7.32 0.37
CA ARG A 12 3.75 -7.87 0.90
C ARG A 12 4.64 -6.80 1.51
N TRP A 13 4.77 -5.66 0.84
CA TRP A 13 5.54 -4.54 1.37
C TRP A 13 4.94 -4.01 2.68
N LEU A 14 3.62 -3.83 2.76
CA LEU A 14 2.92 -3.39 3.98
C LEU A 14 3.18 -4.37 5.14
N GLN A 15 3.02 -5.67 4.91
CA GLN A 15 3.26 -6.70 5.93
C GLN A 15 4.73 -6.72 6.42
N ARG A 16 5.70 -6.47 5.54
CA ARG A 16 7.13 -6.38 5.91
C ARG A 16 7.47 -5.10 6.68
N ASN A 17 6.67 -4.04 6.54
CA ASN A 17 6.94 -2.72 7.12
C ASN A 17 6.00 -2.42 8.31
N ASP A 18 5.71 -3.41 9.16
CA ASP A 18 4.92 -3.23 10.39
C ASP A 18 3.49 -2.70 10.18
N PHE A 19 2.87 -2.97 9.03
CA PHE A 19 1.45 -2.75 8.86
C PHE A 19 0.67 -4.03 9.14
N ASP A 20 -0.26 -3.96 10.09
CA ASP A 20 -1.22 -5.04 10.35
C ASP A 20 -2.48 -4.84 9.53
N GLU A 21 -3.01 -5.94 9.00
CA GLU A 21 -4.34 -5.93 8.39
C GLU A 21 -5.39 -5.70 9.48
N LEU A 22 -6.19 -4.65 9.32
CA LEU A 22 -7.33 -4.38 10.17
C LEU A 22 -8.50 -5.28 9.77
N PRO A 23 -9.33 -5.75 10.72
CA PRO A 23 -10.53 -6.50 10.41
C PRO A 23 -11.45 -5.64 9.52
N GLY A 24 -11.58 -6.04 8.26
CA GLY A 24 -12.47 -5.39 7.30
C GLY A 24 -13.92 -5.76 7.54
N GLY A 25 -14.80 -4.74 7.56
CA GLY A 25 -16.24 -4.96 7.34
C GLY A 25 -16.51 -5.39 5.89
N LYS A 26 -17.78 -5.60 5.52
CA LYS A 26 -18.28 -6.12 4.21
C LYS A 26 -17.85 -5.37 2.94
N THR A 27 -16.81 -4.55 2.98
CA THR A 27 -16.18 -3.91 1.84
C THR A 27 -15.03 -4.77 1.33
N SER A 28 -14.98 -4.95 0.03
CA SER A 28 -13.92 -5.66 -0.67
C SER A 28 -12.55 -4.97 -0.64
N HIS A 29 -12.36 -3.96 0.20
CA HIS A 29 -11.10 -3.26 0.39
C HIS A 29 -10.44 -3.77 1.66
N ARG A 30 -9.13 -3.99 1.60
CA ARG A 30 -8.32 -4.39 2.75
C ARG A 30 -7.74 -3.13 3.38
N GLN A 31 -7.85 -3.00 4.69
CA GLN A 31 -7.29 -1.87 5.43
C GLN A 31 -6.07 -2.35 6.22
N PHE A 32 -5.01 -1.55 6.20
CA PHE A 32 -3.77 -1.83 6.91
C PHE A 32 -3.43 -0.65 7.79
N ALA A 33 -2.98 -0.88 9.02
CA ALA A 33 -2.55 0.16 9.93
C ALA A 33 -1.11 -0.06 10.37
N HIS A 34 -0.28 0.97 10.27
CA HIS A 34 1.09 0.92 10.76
C HIS A 34 1.12 0.91 12.29
N ARG A 35 1.81 -0.05 12.89
CA ARG A 35 1.84 -0.24 14.36
C ARG A 35 2.32 0.98 15.13
N ARG A 36 3.28 1.74 14.59
CA ARG A 36 3.92 2.86 15.31
C ARG A 36 3.29 4.22 15.02
N THR A 37 2.96 4.49 13.75
CA THR A 37 2.48 5.81 13.32
C THR A 37 0.96 5.89 13.26
N GLY A 38 0.25 4.74 13.34
CA GLY A 38 -1.20 4.67 13.24
C GLY A 38 -1.75 5.01 11.85
N VAL A 39 -0.89 5.23 10.85
CA VAL A 39 -1.31 5.54 9.48
C VAL A 39 -2.03 4.35 8.87
N LYS A 40 -3.17 4.67 8.25
CA LYS A 40 -4.05 3.70 7.63
C LYS A 40 -3.89 3.75 6.11
N ILE A 41 -3.63 2.59 5.51
CA ILE A 41 -3.55 2.39 4.07
C ILE A 41 -4.72 1.51 3.65
N MET A 42 -5.47 1.98 2.65
CA MET A 42 -6.56 1.22 2.06
C MET A 42 -6.10 0.64 0.73
N VAL A 43 -6.12 -0.69 0.63
CA VAL A 43 -5.79 -1.43 -0.57
C VAL A 43 -7.11 -1.90 -1.22
N PRO A 44 -7.42 -1.49 -2.46
CA PRO A 44 -8.59 -2.00 -3.16
C PRO A 44 -8.47 -3.52 -3.33
N GLY A 45 -9.48 -4.31 -2.96
CA GLY A 45 -9.49 -5.76 -3.18
C GLY A 45 -10.38 -6.21 -4.34
N HIS A 46 -10.98 -5.27 -5.09
CA HIS A 46 -11.64 -5.53 -6.37
C HIS A 46 -11.03 -4.67 -7.49
N GLY A 47 -11.09 -5.18 -8.72
CA GLY A 47 -10.49 -4.55 -9.90
C GLY A 47 -9.20 -5.22 -10.36
N PRO A 48 -8.49 -4.62 -11.35
CA PRO A 48 -7.29 -5.20 -11.94
C PRO A 48 -6.20 -5.50 -10.90
N VAL A 49 -5.37 -6.51 -11.22
CA VAL A 49 -4.23 -6.94 -10.39
C VAL A 49 -3.25 -5.79 -10.18
N ASP A 50 -3.09 -4.96 -11.21
CA ASP A 50 -2.27 -3.76 -11.17
C ASP A 50 -2.97 -2.59 -10.49
N LEU A 51 -2.26 -1.93 -9.58
CA LEU A 51 -2.70 -0.65 -9.05
C LEU A 51 -2.55 0.42 -10.13
N THR A 52 -3.66 1.09 -10.45
CA THR A 52 -3.62 2.28 -11.30
C THR A 52 -2.66 3.33 -10.72
N LYS A 53 -2.02 4.14 -11.57
CA LYS A 53 -1.13 5.24 -11.14
C LYS A 53 -1.79 6.16 -10.11
N LYS A 54 -3.10 6.40 -10.23
CA LYS A 54 -3.88 7.20 -9.29
C LYS A 54 -3.93 6.57 -7.90
N HIS A 55 -4.33 5.30 -7.80
CA HIS A 55 -4.40 4.60 -6.51
C HIS A 55 -3.03 4.50 -5.85
N PHE A 56 -2.00 4.11 -6.60
CA PHE A 56 -0.65 4.04 -6.07
C PHE A 56 -0.14 5.42 -5.60
N GLY A 57 -0.41 6.48 -6.37
CA GLY A 57 -0.07 7.84 -5.97
C GLY A 57 -0.76 8.31 -4.68
N MET A 58 -2.02 7.92 -4.45
CA MET A 58 -2.72 8.21 -3.19
C MET A 58 -2.06 7.49 -2.00
N ILE A 59 -1.69 6.23 -2.17
CA ILE A 59 -1.00 5.43 -1.14
C ILE A 59 0.35 6.05 -0.80
N LEU A 60 1.16 6.42 -1.81
CA LEU A 60 2.44 7.09 -1.59
C LEU A 60 2.30 8.43 -0.87
N ARG A 61 1.21 9.17 -1.10
CA ARG A 61 0.95 10.42 -0.37
C ARG A 61 0.63 10.16 1.10
N ALA A 62 -0.18 9.14 1.39
CA ALA A 62 -0.51 8.76 2.77
C ALA A 62 0.73 8.28 3.53
N LEU A 63 1.58 7.45 2.90
CA LEU A 63 2.83 6.99 3.48
C LEU A 63 3.83 8.15 3.68
N ALA A 64 3.94 9.06 2.71
CA ALA A 64 4.80 10.24 2.86
C ALA A 64 4.36 11.16 4.00
N ALA A 65 3.06 11.34 4.20
CA ALA A 65 2.53 12.08 5.35
C ALA A 65 2.88 11.41 6.69
N ALA A 66 3.16 10.11 6.69
CA ALA A 66 3.61 9.34 7.85
C ALA A 66 5.14 9.35 8.04
N GLY A 67 5.89 10.04 7.17
CA GLY A 67 7.35 10.16 7.24
C GLY A 67 8.13 9.16 6.38
N PHE A 68 7.47 8.35 5.54
CA PHE A 68 8.16 7.44 4.63
C PHE A 68 8.64 8.14 3.36
N ASP A 69 9.82 7.80 2.86
CA ASP A 69 10.33 8.33 1.60
C ASP A 69 9.65 7.67 0.39
N ARG A 70 9.10 8.49 -0.51
CA ARG A 70 8.33 8.01 -1.68
C ARG A 70 9.18 7.25 -2.68
N SER A 71 10.46 7.62 -2.83
CA SER A 71 11.36 7.00 -3.80
C SER A 71 11.80 5.63 -3.29
N THR A 72 12.13 5.53 -2.01
CA THR A 72 12.46 4.28 -1.33
C THR A 72 11.31 3.28 -1.38
N ILE A 73 10.09 3.70 -0.99
CA ILE A 73 8.89 2.83 -1.04
C ILE A 73 8.71 2.26 -2.45
N ARG A 74 8.87 3.10 -3.48
CA ARG A 74 8.67 2.68 -4.85
C ARG A 74 9.68 1.62 -5.29
N GLN A 75 10.95 1.75 -4.90
CA GLN A 75 11.97 0.75 -5.21
C GLN A 75 11.68 -0.56 -4.47
N GLU A 76 11.47 -0.48 -3.16
CA GLU A 76 11.25 -1.66 -2.32
C GLU A 76 10.00 -2.46 -2.73
N ILE A 77 8.93 -1.80 -3.16
CA ILE A 77 7.72 -2.47 -3.65
C ILE A 77 7.99 -3.19 -4.97
N LEU A 78 8.81 -2.64 -5.86
CA LEU A 78 9.13 -3.28 -7.14
C LEU A 78 10.04 -4.50 -6.96
N GLU A 79 10.79 -4.53 -5.87
CA GLU A 79 11.64 -5.65 -5.45
C GLU A 79 10.91 -6.65 -4.52
N SER A 80 9.61 -6.43 -4.23
CA SER A 80 8.72 -7.29 -3.43
C SER A 80 7.98 -8.34 -4.26
#